data_AF-K2FDD2-F1
#
_entry.id   AF-K2FDD2-F1
#
_cell.length_a   1.000
_cell.length_b   1.000
_cell.length_c   1.000
_cell.angle_alpha   90.00
_cell.angle_beta   90.00
_cell.angle_gamma   90.00
#
_symmetry.space_group_name_H-M   'P 1'
#
loop_
_entity.id
_entity.type
_entity.pdbx_description
1 polymer ?
#
loop_
_entity_poly.entity_id
_entity_poly.type
_entity_poly.pdbx_seq_one_letter_code
_entity_poly.pdbx_strand_id
1 'polypeptide(L)'
;MAEIKLTRIRSIYGDVKGLLSQIPDPSKQSMVKEFTVQTFNCVVDELSQIAETDYSNCKIPESQRSNNWHDSFPSIVVRAQIGRLVSHLEEEFSFGKNQATSSPSIAIFNRNNNEVSVQINYTINDLIEKIEEDEGKTQLRELRDELEKSDKNWEKIKSILIWILNFSKDLFLEVLPIILQNKI
;
A
#
# COMPACT_ATOMS: atom_id res chain seq x y z
N MET A 1 15.55 26.42 8.80
CA MET A 1 16.36 25.26 8.35
C MET A 1 15.51 24.00 8.18
N ALA A 2 14.67 23.62 9.15
CA ALA A 2 13.78 22.44 9.05
C ALA A 2 12.75 22.51 7.90
N GLU A 3 12.20 23.69 7.61
CA GLU A 3 11.21 23.88 6.53
C GLU A 3 11.81 23.68 5.13
N ILE A 4 13.05 24.12 4.92
CA ILE A 4 13.79 23.90 3.65
C ILE A 4 14.09 22.40 3.45
N LYS A 5 14.46 21.69 4.53
CA LYS A 5 14.66 20.23 4.50
C LYS A 5 13.38 19.50 4.10
N LEU A 6 12.25 19.83 4.74
CA LEU A 6 10.96 19.20 4.42
C LEU A 6 10.52 19.44 2.97
N THR A 7 10.70 20.65 2.44
CA THR A 7 10.41 20.96 1.02
C THR A 7 11.28 20.13 0.08
N ARG A 8 12.57 19.95 0.40
CA ARG A 8 13.47 19.13 -0.42
C ARG A 8 13.12 17.64 -0.36
N ILE A 9 12.80 17.11 0.82
CA ILE A 9 12.32 15.72 1.00
C ILE A 9 11.02 15.51 0.21
N ARG A 10 10.11 16.50 0.20
CA ARG A 10 8.87 16.43 -0.61
C ARG A 10 9.14 16.41 -2.12
N SER A 11 10.14 17.15 -2.59
CA SER A 11 10.58 17.09 -3.99
C SER A 11 11.08 15.68 -4.35
N ILE A 12 11.97 15.12 -3.51
CA ILE A 12 12.50 13.76 -3.67
C ILE A 12 11.38 12.73 -3.69
N TYR A 13 10.40 12.86 -2.80
CA TYR A 13 9.22 12.00 -2.80
C TYR A 13 8.45 12.05 -4.14
N GLY A 14 8.32 13.24 -4.73
CA GLY A 14 7.76 13.42 -6.08
C GLY A 14 8.58 12.69 -7.15
N ASP A 15 9.90 12.80 -7.10
CA ASP A 15 10.81 12.12 -8.03
C ASP A 15 10.72 10.59 -7.91
N VAL A 16 10.66 10.06 -6.69
CA VAL A 16 10.48 8.62 -6.41
C VAL A 16 9.14 8.12 -6.97
N LYS A 17 8.05 8.87 -6.78
CA LYS A 17 6.74 8.53 -7.38
C LYS A 17 6.77 8.59 -8.91
N GLY A 18 7.47 9.57 -9.47
CA GLY A 18 7.69 9.69 -10.91
C GLY A 18 8.49 8.54 -11.50
N LEU A 19 9.49 8.03 -10.78
CA LEU A 19 10.23 6.82 -11.17
C LEU A 19 9.34 5.58 -11.09
N LEU A 20 8.53 5.44 -10.03
CA LEU A 20 7.62 4.31 -9.88
C LEU A 20 6.61 4.21 -11.03
N SER A 21 6.06 5.34 -11.47
CA SER A 21 5.06 5.38 -12.56
C SER A 21 5.65 5.04 -13.94
N GLN A 22 6.96 5.23 -14.11
CA GLN A 22 7.68 4.88 -15.34
C GLN A 22 8.07 3.41 -15.41
N ILE A 23 8.01 2.68 -14.28
CA ILE A 23 8.35 1.26 -14.27
C ILE A 23 7.17 0.45 -14.79
N PRO A 24 7.36 -0.31 -15.89
CA PRO A 24 6.29 -1.04 -16.53
C PRO A 24 5.72 -2.14 -15.62
N ASP A 25 4.47 -2.51 -15.89
CA ASP A 25 3.83 -3.64 -15.23
C ASP A 25 4.66 -4.92 -15.43
N PRO A 26 4.97 -5.69 -14.37
CA PRO A 26 5.73 -6.94 -14.51
C PRO A 26 5.11 -7.93 -15.51
N SER A 27 3.78 -7.88 -15.71
CA SER A 27 3.07 -8.68 -16.72
C SER A 27 3.33 -8.22 -18.16
N LYS A 28 3.68 -6.95 -18.37
CA LYS A 28 3.96 -6.35 -19.68
C LYS A 28 5.46 -6.32 -19.98
N GLN A 29 6.28 -6.06 -18.98
CA GLN A 29 7.72 -6.06 -19.09
C GLN A 29 8.32 -6.51 -17.76
N SER A 30 8.92 -7.70 -17.79
CA SER A 30 9.46 -8.35 -16.60
C SER A 30 10.79 -7.76 -16.12
N MET A 31 11.46 -6.94 -16.94
CA MET A 31 12.81 -6.42 -16.68
C MET A 31 12.89 -4.90 -16.78
N VAL A 32 13.67 -4.29 -15.89
CA VAL A 32 13.95 -2.86 -15.81
C VAL A 32 15.45 -2.65 -16.01
N LYS A 33 15.84 -1.65 -16.80
CA LYS A 33 17.25 -1.37 -17.07
C LYS A 33 17.96 -0.89 -15.81
N GLU A 34 19.23 -1.25 -15.68
CA GLU A 34 20.10 -0.87 -14.57
C GLU A 34 20.12 0.65 -14.33
N PHE A 35 20.09 1.47 -15.38
CA PHE A 35 20.05 2.92 -15.26
C PHE A 35 18.91 3.43 -14.35
N THR A 36 17.72 2.83 -14.44
CA THR A 36 16.57 3.20 -13.60
C THR A 36 16.83 2.86 -12.13
N VAL A 37 17.48 1.72 -11.87
CA VAL A 37 17.85 1.27 -10.52
C VAL A 37 18.96 2.13 -9.93
N GLN A 38 19.99 2.47 -10.71
CA GLN A 38 21.06 3.38 -10.29
C GLN A 38 20.50 4.77 -9.96
N THR A 39 19.63 5.29 -10.82
CA THR A 39 18.95 6.58 -10.58
C THR A 39 18.18 6.55 -9.26
N PHE A 40 17.40 5.49 -9.02
CA PHE A 40 16.69 5.33 -7.75
C PHE A 40 17.64 5.25 -6.54
N ASN A 41 18.71 4.45 -6.61
CA ASN A 41 19.67 4.33 -5.51
C ASN A 41 20.39 5.66 -5.20
N CYS A 42 20.68 6.49 -6.21
CA CYS A 42 21.21 7.84 -6.02
C CYS A 42 20.21 8.76 -5.31
N VAL A 43 18.92 8.67 -5.65
CA VAL A 43 17.86 9.44 -4.98
C VAL A 43 17.75 9.04 -3.49
N VAL A 44 17.93 7.75 -3.18
CA VAL A 44 17.97 7.25 -1.79
C VAL A 44 19.19 7.80 -1.03
N ASP A 45 20.33 7.91 -1.69
CA ASP A 45 21.53 8.55 -1.11
C ASP A 45 21.29 10.03 -0.80
N GLU A 46 20.71 10.77 -1.75
CA GLU A 46 20.38 12.18 -1.56
C GLU A 46 19.39 12.37 -0.41
N LEU A 47 18.35 11.53 -0.35
CA LEU A 47 17.37 11.53 0.73
C LEU A 47 18.06 11.33 2.09
N SER A 48 18.95 10.35 2.19
CA SER A 48 19.63 10.02 3.45
C SER A 48 20.48 11.19 3.95
N GLN A 49 21.12 11.93 3.03
CA GLN A 49 21.89 13.13 3.36
C GLN A 49 21.00 14.29 3.83
N ILE A 50 19.85 14.51 3.19
CA ILE A 50 18.97 15.66 3.50
C ILE A 50 18.17 15.43 4.79
N ALA A 51 17.66 14.20 4.97
CA ALA A 51 16.87 13.81 6.13
C ALA A 51 17.73 13.53 7.37
N GLU A 52 19.05 13.35 7.20
CA GLU A 52 19.97 12.92 8.26
C GLU A 52 19.56 11.58 8.88
N THR A 53 18.93 10.71 8.06
CA THR A 53 18.44 9.37 8.41
C THR A 53 18.97 8.36 7.39
N ASP A 54 19.37 7.16 7.82
CA ASP A 54 19.87 6.14 6.91
C ASP A 54 18.73 5.37 6.20
N TYR A 55 18.59 5.58 4.89
CA TYR A 55 17.66 4.83 4.03
C TYR A 55 18.38 3.81 3.15
N SER A 56 19.62 3.41 3.46
CA SER A 56 20.37 2.44 2.64
C SER A 56 19.64 1.10 2.48
N ASN A 57 18.79 0.73 3.44
CA ASN A 57 17.93 -0.45 3.39
C ASN A 57 16.82 -0.38 2.32
N CYS A 58 16.53 0.81 1.78
CA CYS A 58 15.60 1.04 0.69
C CYS A 58 16.27 0.91 -0.68
N LYS A 59 17.59 0.82 -0.77
CA LYS A 59 18.28 0.60 -2.06
C LYS A 59 17.99 -0.80 -2.61
N ILE A 60 18.10 -0.93 -3.93
CA ILE A 60 18.07 -2.22 -4.61
C ILE A 60 19.52 -2.71 -4.73
N PRO A 61 19.90 -3.82 -4.07
CA PRO A 61 21.27 -4.33 -4.13
C PRO A 61 21.55 -5.01 -5.47
N GLU A 62 22.81 -5.00 -5.89
CA GLU A 62 23.26 -5.65 -7.14
C GLU A 62 22.99 -7.15 -7.16
N SER A 63 22.86 -7.80 -6.01
CA SER A 63 22.50 -9.21 -5.92
C SER A 63 21.11 -9.53 -6.49
N GLN A 64 20.27 -8.51 -6.70
CA GLN A 64 18.94 -8.63 -7.34
C GLN A 64 19.00 -8.47 -8.87
N ARG A 65 20.18 -8.20 -9.43
CA ARG A 65 20.41 -8.12 -10.87
C ARG A 65 20.11 -9.48 -11.51
N SER A 66 19.50 -9.46 -12.70
CA SER A 66 19.20 -10.69 -13.42
C SER A 66 20.48 -11.35 -13.92
N ASN A 67 20.70 -12.61 -13.54
CA ASN A 67 21.83 -13.40 -14.06
C ASN A 67 21.75 -13.62 -15.58
N ASN A 68 20.52 -13.62 -16.14
CA ASN A 68 20.28 -13.87 -17.55
C ASN A 68 20.30 -12.59 -18.40
N TRP A 69 20.22 -11.42 -17.76
CA TRP A 69 20.14 -10.11 -18.40
C TRP A 69 21.03 -9.14 -17.63
N HIS A 70 22.32 -9.13 -17.97
CA HIS A 70 23.41 -8.51 -17.21
C HIS A 70 23.23 -7.02 -16.85
N ASP A 71 22.37 -6.29 -17.58
CA ASP A 71 22.11 -4.86 -17.35
C ASP A 71 20.66 -4.59 -16.90
N SER A 72 20.02 -5.57 -16.26
CA SER A 72 18.60 -5.48 -15.91
C SER A 72 18.24 -6.14 -14.59
N PHE A 73 17.18 -5.62 -13.99
CA PHE A 73 16.61 -6.04 -12.72
C PHE A 73 15.15 -6.47 -12.93
N PRO A 74 14.64 -7.46 -12.19
CA PRO A 74 13.23 -7.83 -12.28
C PRO A 74 12.31 -6.66 -11.91
N SER A 75 11.37 -6.30 -12.78
CA SER A 75 10.43 -5.19 -12.59
C SER A 75 9.68 -5.31 -11.26
N ILE A 76 9.27 -6.52 -10.88
CA ILE A 76 8.58 -6.75 -9.61
C ILE A 76 9.42 -6.38 -8.38
N VAL A 77 10.73 -6.66 -8.40
CA VAL A 77 11.65 -6.32 -7.31
C VAL A 77 11.84 -4.81 -7.24
N VAL A 78 12.06 -4.17 -8.40
CA VAL A 78 12.25 -2.72 -8.47
C VAL A 78 10.99 -1.98 -7.98
N ARG A 79 9.80 -2.35 -8.47
CA ARG A 79 8.53 -1.74 -8.04
C ARG A 79 8.26 -1.92 -6.55
N ALA A 80 8.47 -3.12 -6.02
CA ALA A 80 8.25 -3.39 -4.60
C ALA A 80 9.17 -2.54 -3.72
N GLN A 81 10.45 -2.43 -4.08
CA GLN A 81 11.43 -1.69 -3.30
C GLN A 81 11.18 -0.17 -3.33
N ILE A 82 10.87 0.37 -4.51
CA ILE A 82 10.51 1.78 -4.65
C ILE A 82 9.20 2.09 -3.91
N GLY A 83 8.19 1.22 -4.04
CA GLY A 83 6.91 1.34 -3.34
C GLY A 83 7.08 1.36 -1.82
N ARG A 84 7.98 0.52 -1.27
CA ARG A 84 8.31 0.52 0.16
C ARG A 84 8.86 1.87 0.63
N LEU A 85 9.76 2.48 -0.14
CA LEU A 85 10.27 3.81 0.20
C LEU A 85 9.16 4.86 0.18
N VAL A 86 8.28 4.82 -0.83
CA VAL A 86 7.12 5.72 -0.92
C VAL A 86 6.26 5.61 0.34
N SER A 87 5.86 4.41 0.74
CA SER A 87 5.04 4.20 1.94
C SER A 87 5.73 4.70 3.21
N HIS A 88 7.04 4.45 3.33
CA HIS A 88 7.80 4.91 4.49
C HIS A 88 7.85 6.45 4.58
N LEU A 89 8.07 7.13 3.45
CA LEU A 89 8.06 8.59 3.39
C LEU A 89 6.67 9.19 3.65
N GLU A 90 5.61 8.51 3.22
CA GLU A 90 4.22 8.92 3.51
C GLU A 90 3.90 8.84 5.00
N GLU A 91 4.35 7.78 5.68
CA GLU A 91 4.19 7.63 7.12
C GLU A 91 5.04 8.64 7.90
N GLU A 92 6.32 8.73 7.60
CA GLU A 92 7.30 9.54 8.34
C GLU A 92 7.04 11.05 8.20
N PHE A 93 6.70 11.51 6.99
CA PHE A 93 6.56 12.94 6.69
C PHE A 93 5.11 13.37 6.42
N SER A 94 4.14 12.46 6.59
CA SER A 94 2.73 12.70 6.26
C SER A 94 2.53 13.20 4.81
N PHE A 95 3.37 12.74 3.88
CA PHE A 95 3.18 12.99 2.46
C PHE A 95 1.97 12.21 1.93
N GLY A 96 1.38 12.63 0.80
CA GLY A 96 0.21 11.96 0.23
C GLY A 96 -1.12 12.24 0.93
N LYS A 97 -1.14 12.86 2.13
CA LYS A 97 -2.38 13.31 2.79
C LYS A 97 -3.11 14.47 2.09
N ASN A 98 -2.61 14.94 0.95
CA ASN A 98 -3.25 15.91 0.07
C ASN A 98 -3.20 15.44 -1.40
N GLN A 99 -3.85 14.32 -1.70
CA GLN A 99 -4.58 14.06 -2.96
C GLN A 99 -5.10 12.62 -2.91
N ALA A 100 -6.40 12.49 -2.71
CA ALA A 100 -7.13 11.26 -2.86
C ALA A 100 -7.03 10.77 -4.32
N THR A 101 -6.21 9.76 -4.56
CA THR A 101 -6.39 8.81 -5.66
C THR A 101 -6.25 7.41 -5.09
N SER A 102 -7.38 6.93 -4.60
CA SER A 102 -7.62 5.59 -4.09
C SER A 102 -7.45 4.56 -5.22
N SER A 103 -6.44 3.71 -5.08
CA SER A 103 -6.42 2.39 -5.71
C SER A 103 -5.91 1.42 -4.65
N PRO A 104 -6.80 0.67 -3.97
CA PRO A 104 -6.41 -0.21 -2.89
C PRO A 104 -5.53 -1.33 -3.44
N SER A 105 -4.35 -1.52 -2.85
CA SER A 105 -3.44 -2.61 -3.19
C SER A 105 -3.33 -3.58 -2.02
N ILE A 106 -3.55 -4.86 -2.29
CA ILE A 106 -3.31 -5.95 -1.34
C ILE A 106 -1.85 -6.37 -1.51
N ALA A 107 -1.03 -6.16 -0.48
CA ALA A 107 0.34 -6.68 -0.44
C ALA A 107 0.35 -8.04 0.27
N ILE A 108 0.68 -9.10 -0.47
CA ILE A 108 0.88 -10.44 0.10
C ILE A 108 2.37 -10.60 0.39
N PHE A 109 2.73 -10.72 1.66
CA PHE A 109 4.08 -11.06 2.09
C PHE A 109 4.19 -12.56 2.31
N ASN A 110 4.95 -13.26 1.47
CA ASN A 110 5.37 -14.62 1.76
C ASN A 110 6.76 -14.55 2.43
N ARG A 111 6.78 -14.44 3.77
CA ARG A 111 8.02 -14.67 4.53
C ARG A 111 8.17 -16.17 4.72
N ASN A 112 9.33 -16.72 4.38
CA ASN A 112 9.72 -18.07 4.72
C ASN A 112 9.36 -18.37 6.19
N ASN A 113 8.44 -19.33 6.39
CA ASN A 113 7.74 -19.76 7.61
C ASN A 113 6.29 -19.24 7.73
N ASN A 114 5.34 -19.97 7.11
CA ASN A 114 3.92 -20.20 7.45
C ASN A 114 3.06 -19.09 8.11
N GLU A 115 3.43 -17.83 8.05
CA GLU A 115 2.58 -16.70 8.45
C GLU A 115 2.26 -15.85 7.23
N VAL A 116 0.99 -15.90 6.83
CA VAL A 116 0.41 -14.94 5.87
C VAL A 116 -0.05 -13.73 6.67
N SER A 117 0.76 -12.68 6.70
CA SER A 117 0.34 -11.39 7.28
C SER A 117 -0.46 -10.60 6.24
N VAL A 118 -1.78 -10.52 6.41
CA VAL A 118 -2.64 -9.66 5.59
C VAL A 118 -2.71 -8.28 6.24
N GLN A 119 -1.98 -7.31 5.70
CA GLN A 119 -2.16 -5.90 6.09
C GLN A 119 -3.30 -5.31 5.27
N ILE A 120 -4.45 -5.13 5.92
CA ILE A 120 -5.65 -4.53 5.35
C ILE A 120 -5.56 -3.04 5.61
N ASN A 121 -5.18 -2.27 4.59
CA ASN A 121 -5.07 -0.81 4.65
C ASN A 121 -6.37 -0.12 4.21
N TYR A 122 -7.52 -0.68 4.57
CA TYR A 122 -8.83 -0.06 4.36
C TYR A 122 -9.78 -0.42 5.50
N THR A 123 -10.67 0.51 5.80
CA THR A 123 -11.64 0.47 6.90
C THR A 123 -13.05 0.33 6.34
N ILE A 124 -14.04 0.04 7.20
CA ILE A 124 -15.44 0.07 6.77
C ILE A 124 -15.83 1.47 6.27
N ASN A 125 -15.21 2.54 6.78
CA ASN A 125 -15.49 3.90 6.32
C ASN A 125 -15.08 4.09 4.84
N ASP A 126 -13.98 3.49 4.41
CA ASP A 126 -13.55 3.54 3.00
C ASP A 126 -14.55 2.81 2.09
N LEU A 127 -15.18 1.73 2.58
CA LEU A 127 -16.23 1.02 1.86
C LEU A 127 -17.53 1.82 1.78
N ILE A 128 -17.88 2.56 2.84
CA ILE A 128 -19.07 3.43 2.88
C ILE A 128 -18.96 4.55 1.85
N GLU A 129 -17.77 5.11 1.65
CA GLU A 129 -17.53 6.19 0.68
C GLU A 129 -17.56 5.68 -0.78
N LYS A 130 -17.27 4.41 -1.00
CA LYS A 130 -17.21 3.78 -2.33
C LYS A 130 -18.58 3.36 -2.87
N ILE A 131 -19.52 3.02 -2.00
CA ILE A 131 -20.86 2.62 -2.42
C ILE A 131 -21.67 3.87 -2.78
N GLU A 132 -22.39 3.85 -3.89
CA GLU A 132 -23.29 4.95 -4.25
C GLU A 132 -24.66 4.80 -3.56
N GLU A 133 -25.14 3.57 -3.43
CA GLU A 133 -26.45 3.22 -2.88
C GLU A 133 -26.58 3.42 -1.36
N ASP A 134 -27.60 4.19 -0.95
CA ASP A 134 -27.83 4.55 0.46
C ASP A 134 -28.13 3.34 1.36
N GLU A 135 -28.76 2.29 0.82
CA GLU A 135 -29.05 1.07 1.57
C GLU A 135 -27.75 0.33 1.94
N GLY A 136 -26.80 0.22 1.00
CA GLY A 136 -25.48 -0.36 1.24
C GLY A 136 -24.65 0.45 2.24
N LYS A 137 -24.70 1.79 2.16
CA LYS A 137 -24.06 2.67 3.17
C LYS A 137 -24.64 2.47 4.56
N THR A 138 -25.95 2.31 4.66
CA THR A 138 -26.64 2.12 5.94
C THR A 138 -26.20 0.81 6.59
N GLN A 139 -26.19 -0.28 5.82
CA GLN A 139 -25.78 -1.60 6.31
C GLN A 139 -24.30 -1.64 6.71
N LEU A 140 -23.42 -0.98 5.97
CA LEU A 140 -22.01 -0.85 6.36
C LEU A 140 -21.81 0.00 7.63
N ARG A 141 -22.57 1.08 7.80
CA ARG A 141 -22.53 1.88 9.04
C ARG A 141 -23.00 1.06 10.24
N GLU A 142 -24.09 0.32 10.09
CA GLU A 142 -24.55 -0.59 11.14
C GLU A 142 -23.52 -1.67 11.45
N LEU A 143 -22.83 -2.20 10.44
CA LEU A 143 -21.76 -3.17 10.63
C LEU A 143 -20.59 -2.58 11.42
N ARG A 144 -20.14 -1.37 11.07
CA ARG A 144 -19.08 -0.66 11.80
C ARG A 144 -19.47 -0.46 13.26
N ASP A 145 -20.65 0.11 13.48
CA ASP A 145 -21.12 0.46 14.82
C ASP A 145 -21.27 -0.80 15.68
N GLU A 146 -21.60 -1.96 15.08
CA GLU A 146 -21.66 -3.23 15.80
C GLU A 146 -20.28 -3.86 16.07
N LEU A 147 -19.30 -3.64 15.19
CA LEU A 147 -17.92 -4.12 15.35
C LEU A 147 -17.12 -3.28 16.35
N GLU A 148 -17.41 -1.98 16.47
CA GLU A 148 -16.77 -1.08 17.44
C GLU A 148 -17.27 -1.28 18.88
N LYS A 149 -18.39 -2.00 19.07
CA LYS A 149 -18.90 -2.34 20.41
C LYS A 149 -17.96 -3.30 21.14
N SER A 150 -17.87 -3.10 22.46
CA SER A 150 -17.19 -4.01 23.38
C SER A 150 -17.88 -5.35 23.49
N ASP A 151 -19.23 -5.36 23.51
CA ASP A 151 -20.05 -6.57 23.43
C ASP A 151 -20.69 -6.67 22.04
N LYS A 152 -20.06 -7.45 21.16
CA LYS A 152 -20.42 -7.58 19.75
C LYS A 152 -21.63 -8.51 19.59
N ASN A 153 -22.71 -8.02 18.99
CA ASN A 153 -23.84 -8.88 18.63
C ASN A 153 -23.57 -9.64 17.32
N TRP A 154 -23.02 -10.85 17.45
CA TRP A 154 -22.67 -11.70 16.32
C TRP A 154 -23.86 -12.13 15.45
N GLU A 155 -25.06 -12.26 16.02
CA GLU A 155 -26.27 -12.58 15.25
C GLU A 155 -26.69 -11.41 14.35
N LYS A 156 -26.54 -10.17 14.85
CA LYS A 156 -26.76 -8.96 14.06
C LYS A 156 -25.70 -8.80 12.96
N ILE A 157 -24.42 -8.98 13.29
CA ILE A 157 -23.31 -8.94 12.32
C ILE A 157 -23.53 -9.98 11.21
N LYS A 158 -23.92 -11.21 11.57
CA LYS A 158 -24.21 -12.28 10.62
C LYS A 158 -25.38 -11.91 9.70
N SER A 159 -26.43 -11.31 10.24
CA SER A 159 -27.59 -10.85 9.46
C SER A 159 -27.20 -9.79 8.44
N ILE A 160 -26.37 -8.82 8.84
CA ILE A 160 -25.83 -7.79 7.95
C ILE A 160 -24.94 -8.41 6.87
N LEU A 161 -24.11 -9.40 7.21
CA LEU A 161 -23.25 -10.10 6.25
C LEU A 161 -24.03 -10.88 5.19
N ILE A 162 -25.11 -11.56 5.60
CA ILE A 162 -26.00 -12.25 4.67
C ILE A 162 -26.67 -11.24 3.74
N TRP A 163 -27.08 -10.09 4.26
CA TRP A 163 -27.62 -9.01 3.44
C TRP A 163 -26.58 -8.50 2.45
N ILE A 164 -25.36 -8.19 2.90
CA ILE A 164 -24.26 -7.70 2.05
C ILE A 164 -23.94 -8.72 0.94
N LEU A 165 -23.92 -10.01 1.25
CA LEU A 165 -23.70 -11.07 0.25
C LEU A 165 -24.78 -11.10 -0.84
N ASN A 166 -26.03 -10.87 -0.46
CA ASN A 166 -27.15 -10.81 -1.41
C ASN A 166 -27.16 -9.50 -2.21
N PHE A 167 -26.70 -8.42 -1.60
CA PHE A 167 -26.57 -7.11 -2.21
C PHE A 167 -25.45 -7.07 -3.26
N SER A 168 -24.24 -7.48 -2.86
CA SER A 168 -23.07 -7.53 -3.74
C SER A 168 -22.03 -8.52 -3.24
N LYS A 169 -21.72 -9.51 -4.09
CA LYS A 169 -20.65 -10.48 -3.82
C LYS A 169 -19.28 -9.81 -3.68
N ASP A 170 -19.01 -8.77 -4.45
CA ASP A 170 -17.74 -8.06 -4.41
C ASP A 170 -17.60 -7.28 -3.11
N LEU A 171 -18.66 -6.59 -2.68
CA LEU A 171 -18.68 -5.90 -1.40
C LEU A 171 -18.51 -6.87 -0.22
N PHE A 172 -19.14 -8.04 -0.30
CA PHE A 172 -18.97 -9.08 0.72
C PHE A 172 -17.50 -9.50 0.86
N LEU A 173 -16.81 -9.74 -0.26
CA LEU A 173 -15.39 -10.10 -0.26
C LEU A 173 -14.50 -8.98 0.29
N GLU A 174 -14.86 -7.71 0.06
CA GLU A 174 -14.16 -6.55 0.65
C GLU A 174 -14.43 -6.41 2.16
N VAL A 175 -15.59 -6.84 2.66
CA VAL A 175 -15.93 -6.71 4.09
C VAL A 175 -15.30 -7.82 4.95
N LEU A 176 -15.09 -9.02 4.40
CA LEU A 176 -14.56 -10.18 5.13
C LEU A 176 -13.25 -9.91 5.89
N PRO A 177 -12.22 -9.30 5.28
CA PRO A 177 -10.93 -9.09 5.95
C PRO A 177 -11.06 -8.20 7.20
N ILE A 178 -11.96 -7.20 7.15
CA ILE A 178 -12.20 -6.27 8.27
C ILE A 178 -12.81 -6.98 9.48
N ILE A 179 -13.71 -7.93 9.24
CA ILE A 179 -14.33 -8.73 10.31
C ILE A 179 -13.30 -9.67 10.94
N LEU A 180 -12.41 -10.25 10.13
CA LEU A 180 -11.37 -11.16 10.62
C LEU A 180 -10.37 -10.43 11.54
N GLN A 181 -10.07 -9.16 11.29
CA GLN A 181 -9.26 -8.34 12.20
C GLN A 181 -9.94 -8.09 13.56
N ASN A 182 -11.26 -8.07 13.61
CA ASN A 182 -12.04 -7.77 14.83
C ASN A 182 -12.42 -9.01 15.66
N LYS A 183 -12.04 -10.22 15.20
CA LYS A 183 -12.35 -11.50 15.85
C LYS A 183 -11.15 -12.12 16.59
N ILE A 184 -9.96 -11.50 16.47
CA ILE A 184 -8.71 -11.91 17.12
C ILE A 184 -8.45 -11.01 18.33
#